data_AF-A0A2H3HY11-F1
#
_entry.id   AF-A0A2H3HY11-F1
#
_cell.length_a   1.000
_cell.length_b   1.000
_cell.length_c   1.000
_cell.angle_alpha   90.00
_cell.angle_beta   90.00
_cell.angle_gamma   90.00
#
_symmetry.space_group_name_H-M   'P 1'
#
loop_
_entity.id
_entity.type
_entity.pdbx_description
1 polymer ?
#
loop_
_entity_poly.entity_id
_entity_poly.type
_entity_poly.pdbx_seq_one_letter_code
_entity_poly.pdbx_strand_id
1 'polypeptide(L)'
;MVAIASELCALDLQQQVSLRNSAGATQTLWEAFKIHKAWSKKCKKPIVKQTCSVAIPVLLVSVGFAIAALFTSRVANKANSTVVARAQPNNCGFWFFDTIGKYDLPALSAMVAKGQNDTRRARSHVANFYANTSSSAARSIFIRPTLPYNISSSAPCPIPAHDRCILGPNKAFSITSAFLDSHEMLGINAKSEDRASIQLTLTCSPVYTDDLVQETRNEDGAFMESFLGPIHPMTNYTYRYNKAIGNKTGIGYLIQSYPTFANSSSSSNPLLWKPIPDFSPIDADVTVHFLSQNNIAYLAPVYDPWFSANGTYNITSQGITVYGSDRNVDTMVCADQYVLCNPSIASCTSPAGVLNLVNNLTSTTLNLSTTQLSAADRILYSLAQSNTYTTVANLGTAALWANNMVTGHVSYGLPDDQWKTEVIGWFQTNLAMLQAYVVDFASNTADLGPFGYVEPPRSTYQ
;
A
#
# COMPACT_ATOMS: atom_id res chain seq x y z
N MET A 1 -60.76 -49.02 18.72
CA MET A 1 -60.89 -47.56 18.47
C MET A 1 -60.24 -46.70 19.57
N VAL A 2 -60.28 -47.09 20.85
CA VAL A 2 -59.71 -46.29 21.96
C VAL A 2 -58.17 -46.15 21.91
N ALA A 3 -57.42 -47.20 21.53
CA ALA A 3 -55.95 -47.15 21.50
C ALA A 3 -55.35 -46.24 20.40
N ILE A 4 -56.03 -46.11 19.25
CA ILE A 4 -55.55 -45.29 18.13
C ILE A 4 -55.69 -43.80 18.45
N ALA A 5 -56.74 -43.42 19.20
CA ALA A 5 -56.95 -42.04 19.64
C ALA A 5 -55.92 -41.59 20.70
N SER A 6 -55.50 -42.50 21.60
CA SER A 6 -54.45 -42.20 22.58
C SER A 6 -53.06 -42.04 21.94
N GLU A 7 -52.75 -42.79 20.88
CA GLU A 7 -51.47 -42.70 20.18
C GLU A 7 -51.32 -41.43 19.34
N LEU A 8 -52.39 -40.94 18.70
CA LEU A 8 -52.39 -39.65 18.01
C LEU A 8 -52.15 -38.48 18.99
N CYS A 9 -52.79 -38.52 20.17
CA CYS A 9 -52.65 -37.49 21.19
C CYS A 9 -51.22 -37.40 21.75
N ALA A 10 -50.54 -38.54 21.92
CA ALA A 10 -49.16 -38.59 22.41
C ALA A 10 -48.14 -38.05 21.38
N LEU A 11 -48.36 -38.32 20.09
CA LEU A 11 -47.50 -37.82 19.01
C LEU A 11 -47.56 -36.29 18.87
N ASP A 12 -48.75 -35.71 18.92
CA ASP A 12 -48.95 -34.25 18.83
C ASP A 12 -48.32 -33.55 20.04
N LEU A 13 -48.42 -34.14 21.24
CA LEU A 13 -47.80 -33.61 22.45
C LEU A 13 -46.26 -33.59 22.33
N GLN A 14 -45.66 -34.66 21.80
CA GLN A 14 -44.20 -34.74 21.59
C GLN A 14 -43.69 -33.71 20.58
N GLN A 15 -44.45 -33.47 19.51
CA GLN A 15 -44.11 -32.42 18.52
C GLN A 15 -44.20 -31.02 19.12
N GLN A 16 -45.23 -30.74 19.95
CA GLN A 16 -45.34 -29.46 20.66
C GLN A 16 -44.23 -29.24 21.68
N VAL A 17 -43.86 -30.28 22.44
CA VAL A 17 -42.75 -30.22 23.41
C VAL A 17 -41.43 -29.98 22.68
N SER A 18 -41.22 -30.63 21.53
CA SER A 18 -40.04 -30.41 20.70
C SER A 18 -39.96 -28.96 20.22
N LEU A 19 -41.06 -28.40 19.71
CA LEU A 19 -41.11 -27.00 19.25
C LEU A 19 -40.88 -25.98 20.38
N ARG A 20 -41.36 -26.27 21.60
CA ARG A 20 -41.23 -25.36 22.75
C ARG A 20 -39.87 -25.41 23.43
N ASN A 21 -39.14 -26.53 23.32
CA ASN A 21 -37.89 -26.76 24.04
C ASN A 21 -36.65 -26.86 23.13
N SER A 22 -36.79 -26.81 21.81
CA SER A 22 -35.65 -26.80 20.91
C SER A 22 -34.94 -25.44 20.90
N ALA A 23 -33.61 -25.44 20.94
CA ALA A 23 -32.80 -24.21 20.89
C ALA A 23 -32.66 -23.61 19.47
N GLY A 24 -33.11 -24.33 18.44
CA GLY A 24 -33.07 -23.83 17.06
C GLY A 24 -33.70 -24.79 16.03
N ALA A 25 -33.97 -24.26 14.84
CA ALA A 25 -34.72 -24.96 13.78
C ALA A 25 -34.07 -26.29 13.34
N THR A 26 -32.74 -26.37 13.27
CA THR A 26 -32.03 -27.62 12.94
C THR A 26 -32.24 -28.70 14.00
N GLN A 27 -32.24 -28.32 15.28
CA GLN A 27 -32.53 -29.22 16.39
C GLN A 27 -34.00 -29.68 16.35
N THR A 28 -34.95 -28.78 16.07
CA THR A 28 -36.37 -29.12 15.91
C THR A 28 -36.59 -30.10 14.75
N LEU A 29 -35.88 -29.93 13.63
CA LEU A 29 -35.95 -30.83 12.47
C LEU A 29 -35.43 -32.23 12.81
N TRP A 30 -34.32 -32.30 13.56
CA TRP A 30 -33.74 -33.55 14.02
C TRP A 30 -34.65 -34.29 15.01
N GLU A 31 -35.27 -33.58 15.94
CA GLU A 31 -36.25 -34.15 16.87
C GLU A 31 -37.53 -34.60 16.15
N ALA A 32 -38.02 -33.83 15.18
CA ALA A 32 -39.15 -34.25 14.34
C ALA A 32 -38.86 -35.54 13.56
N PHE A 33 -37.61 -35.73 13.09
CA PHE A 33 -37.17 -36.96 12.45
C PHE A 33 -37.09 -38.14 13.43
N LYS A 34 -36.57 -37.94 14.64
CA LYS A 34 -36.55 -38.98 15.69
C LYS A 34 -37.96 -39.42 16.08
N ILE A 35 -38.86 -38.46 16.29
CA ILE A 35 -40.27 -38.71 16.59
C ILE A 35 -40.91 -39.47 15.43
N HIS A 36 -40.70 -39.03 14.18
CA HIS A 36 -41.20 -39.74 13.00
C HIS A 36 -40.73 -41.20 12.96
N LYS A 37 -39.43 -41.44 13.15
CA LYS A 37 -38.84 -42.79 13.14
C LYS A 37 -39.39 -43.67 14.26
N ALA A 38 -39.55 -43.14 15.47
CA ALA A 38 -40.05 -43.85 16.64
C ALA A 38 -41.51 -44.33 16.47
N TRP A 39 -42.34 -43.54 15.77
CA TRP A 39 -43.76 -43.83 15.57
C TRP A 39 -44.11 -44.40 14.19
N SER A 40 -43.15 -44.43 13.25
CA SER A 40 -43.32 -44.89 11.85
C SER A 40 -43.88 -46.30 11.69
N LYS A 41 -43.58 -47.20 12.63
CA LYS A 41 -44.06 -48.60 12.63
C LYS A 41 -45.33 -48.81 13.45
N LYS A 42 -45.75 -47.81 14.24
CA LYS A 42 -46.84 -47.91 15.23
C LYS A 42 -48.13 -47.21 14.75
N CYS A 43 -48.03 -46.10 14.04
CA CYS A 43 -49.18 -45.32 13.56
C CYS A 43 -49.42 -45.48 12.05
N LYS A 44 -50.65 -45.79 11.61
CA LYS A 44 -51.01 -45.86 10.18
C LYS A 44 -51.59 -44.53 9.65
N LYS A 45 -50.90 -43.95 8.67
CA LYS A 45 -51.28 -42.90 7.67
C LYS A 45 -51.30 -41.39 8.04
N PRO A 46 -51.58 -40.83 9.24
CA PRO A 46 -51.46 -39.38 9.44
C PRO A 46 -50.05 -38.91 9.85
N ILE A 47 -49.14 -39.83 10.20
CA ILE A 47 -47.82 -39.49 10.74
C ILE A 47 -46.96 -38.66 9.78
N VAL A 48 -46.99 -38.98 8.48
CA VAL A 48 -46.25 -38.21 7.46
C VAL A 48 -46.79 -36.78 7.39
N LYS A 49 -48.12 -36.62 7.40
CA LYS A 49 -48.77 -35.30 7.36
C LYS A 49 -48.43 -34.47 8.61
N GLN A 50 -48.47 -35.08 9.79
CA GLN A 50 -48.10 -34.42 11.06
C GLN A 50 -46.62 -34.03 11.09
N THR A 51 -45.71 -34.94 10.72
CA THR A 51 -44.28 -34.62 10.61
C THR A 51 -44.02 -33.52 9.59
N CYS A 52 -44.65 -33.55 8.42
CA CYS A 52 -44.52 -32.50 7.41
C CYS A 52 -45.07 -31.15 7.90
N SER A 53 -46.14 -31.13 8.69
CA SER A 53 -46.70 -29.90 9.27
C SER A 53 -45.73 -29.16 10.20
N VAL A 54 -44.76 -29.87 10.78
CA VAL A 54 -43.70 -29.29 11.62
C VAL A 54 -42.42 -29.09 10.83
N ALA A 55 -42.01 -30.09 10.04
CA ALA A 55 -40.76 -30.07 9.31
C ALA A 55 -40.71 -29.02 8.20
N ILE A 56 -41.82 -28.78 7.46
CA ILE A 56 -41.84 -27.82 6.36
C ILE A 56 -41.63 -26.38 6.87
N PRO A 57 -42.38 -25.87 7.87
CA PRO A 57 -42.13 -24.54 8.41
C PRO A 57 -40.72 -24.38 8.97
N VAL A 58 -40.21 -25.39 9.68
CA VAL A 58 -38.85 -25.39 10.25
C VAL A 58 -37.79 -25.31 9.14
N LEU A 59 -37.97 -26.07 8.05
CA LEU A 59 -37.06 -26.07 6.91
C LEU A 59 -37.11 -24.73 6.15
N LEU A 60 -38.29 -24.16 5.95
CA LEU A 60 -38.46 -22.83 5.36
C LEU A 60 -37.77 -21.75 6.19
N VAL A 61 -37.92 -21.80 7.52
CA VAL A 61 -37.24 -20.88 8.44
C VAL A 61 -35.72 -21.07 8.36
N SER A 62 -35.21 -22.29 8.43
CA SER A 62 -33.77 -22.58 8.30
C SER A 62 -33.18 -22.12 6.98
N VAL A 63 -33.84 -22.42 5.85
CA VAL A 63 -33.39 -21.99 4.52
C VAL A 63 -33.48 -20.48 4.38
N GLY A 64 -34.56 -19.86 4.87
CA GLY A 64 -34.73 -18.40 4.90
C GLY A 64 -33.61 -17.72 5.68
N PHE A 65 -33.27 -18.20 6.86
CA PHE A 65 -32.14 -17.68 7.65
C PHE A 65 -30.78 -17.96 7.01
N ALA A 66 -30.58 -19.10 6.35
CA ALA A 66 -29.34 -19.38 5.63
C ALA A 66 -29.16 -18.44 4.42
N ILE A 67 -30.23 -18.23 3.65
CA ILE A 67 -30.26 -17.28 2.54
C ILE A 67 -30.03 -15.87 3.06
N ALA A 68 -30.73 -15.47 4.12
CA ALA A 68 -30.53 -14.17 4.76
C ALA A 68 -29.10 -14.01 5.27
N ALA A 69 -28.48 -15.01 5.89
CA ALA A 69 -27.08 -14.97 6.32
C ALA A 69 -26.11 -14.85 5.14
N LEU A 70 -26.38 -15.50 4.02
CA LEU A 70 -25.59 -15.34 2.79
C LEU A 70 -25.74 -13.93 2.19
N PHE A 71 -26.93 -13.36 2.16
CA PHE A 71 -27.12 -11.98 1.71
C PHE A 71 -26.54 -10.97 2.69
N THR A 72 -26.73 -11.15 4.00
CA THR A 72 -26.17 -10.30 5.05
C THR A 72 -24.65 -10.37 5.03
N SER A 73 -24.02 -11.54 4.85
CA SER A 73 -22.55 -11.61 4.70
C SER A 73 -22.05 -10.92 3.43
N ARG A 74 -22.80 -10.95 2.32
CA ARG A 74 -22.46 -10.19 1.12
C ARG A 74 -22.62 -8.67 1.29
N VAL A 75 -23.60 -8.23 2.07
CA VAL A 75 -23.84 -6.81 2.36
C VAL A 75 -22.91 -6.28 3.46
N ALA A 76 -22.64 -7.09 4.48
CA ALA A 76 -21.80 -6.73 5.62
C ALA A 76 -20.29 -6.80 5.30
N ASN A 77 -19.90 -7.63 4.32
CA ASN A 77 -18.52 -7.61 3.82
C ASN A 77 -18.31 -6.34 3.00
N LYS A 78 -17.80 -5.30 3.67
CA LYS A 78 -17.26 -4.06 3.07
C LYS A 78 -16.23 -4.32 1.97
N ALA A 79 -15.64 -5.52 1.92
CA ALA A 79 -14.69 -5.95 0.89
C ALA A 79 -15.33 -6.42 -0.43
N ASN A 80 -16.65 -6.68 -0.48
CA ASN A 80 -17.29 -7.40 -1.59
C ASN A 80 -18.09 -6.52 -2.57
N SER A 81 -18.19 -5.22 -2.36
CA SER A 81 -18.72 -4.31 -3.37
C SER A 81 -17.92 -3.02 -3.43
N THR A 82 -17.78 -2.50 -4.64
CA THR A 82 -17.52 -1.08 -4.89
C THR A 82 -18.71 -0.31 -4.33
N VAL A 83 -18.77 -0.15 -3.01
CA VAL A 83 -19.84 0.60 -2.36
C VAL A 83 -19.66 2.03 -2.86
N VAL A 84 -20.64 2.52 -3.61
CA VAL A 84 -20.76 3.95 -3.88
C VAL A 84 -20.89 4.63 -2.51
N ALA A 85 -19.78 5.15 -2.00
CA ALA A 85 -19.74 5.84 -0.72
C ALA A 85 -20.20 7.28 -0.96
N ARG A 86 -21.35 7.64 -0.40
CA ARG A 86 -21.77 9.03 -0.38
C ARG A 86 -21.01 9.75 0.73
N ALA A 87 -20.12 10.66 0.34
CA ALA A 87 -19.46 11.57 1.26
C ALA A 87 -20.52 12.31 2.09
N GLN A 88 -20.48 12.14 3.41
CA GLN A 88 -21.35 12.85 4.36
C GLN A 88 -20.54 13.97 5.03
N PRO A 89 -21.11 15.18 5.23
CA PRO A 89 -20.35 16.35 5.72
C PRO A 89 -19.52 16.12 6.99
N ASN A 90 -19.99 15.25 7.90
CA ASN A 90 -19.31 14.97 9.18
C ASN A 90 -18.62 13.60 9.22
N ASN A 91 -18.54 12.88 8.09
CA ASN A 91 -17.99 11.52 8.03
C ASN A 91 -17.17 11.25 6.75
N CYS A 92 -16.60 12.31 6.18
CA CYS A 92 -15.62 12.25 5.10
C CYS A 92 -14.58 13.35 5.32
N GLY A 93 -13.37 13.16 4.82
CA GLY A 93 -12.33 14.17 4.99
C GLY A 93 -10.92 13.62 4.93
N PHE A 94 -10.00 14.49 5.29
CA PHE A 94 -8.57 14.23 5.36
C PHE A 94 -8.21 13.77 6.76
N TRP A 95 -7.34 12.77 6.88
CA TRP A 95 -6.91 12.29 8.19
C TRP A 95 -5.65 13.01 8.63
N PHE A 96 -5.52 13.27 9.92
CA PHE A 96 -4.35 13.93 10.49
C PHE A 96 -4.02 13.30 11.83
N PHE A 97 -2.79 13.52 12.27
CA PHE A 97 -2.31 13.17 13.59
C PHE A 97 -1.78 14.44 14.22
N ASP A 98 -2.11 14.69 15.49
CA ASP A 98 -1.59 15.86 16.19
C ASP A 98 -0.14 15.62 16.62
N THR A 99 0.80 15.91 15.73
CA THR A 99 2.24 15.69 15.95
C THR A 99 2.97 16.97 16.37
N ILE A 100 2.24 18.05 16.71
CA ILE A 100 2.81 19.39 16.89
C ILE A 100 3.38 19.57 18.31
N GLY A 101 2.99 18.71 19.26
CA GLY A 101 3.59 18.67 20.59
C GLY A 101 5.03 18.16 20.57
N LYS A 102 5.95 18.88 21.23
CA LYS A 102 7.39 18.55 21.37
C LYS A 102 7.69 17.12 21.88
N TYR A 103 6.68 16.39 22.36
CA TYR A 103 6.78 15.04 22.91
C TYR A 103 5.60 14.10 22.55
N ASP A 104 4.81 14.36 21.49
CA ASP A 104 3.74 13.42 21.12
C ASP A 104 4.25 12.24 20.27
N LEU A 105 5.21 11.51 20.85
CA LEU A 105 5.72 10.25 20.30
C LEU A 105 4.61 9.22 20.02
N PRO A 106 3.55 9.10 20.87
CA PRO A 106 2.42 8.24 20.56
C PRO A 106 1.70 8.62 19.25
N ALA A 107 1.40 9.90 19.01
CA ALA A 107 0.78 10.34 17.76
C ALA A 107 1.67 10.10 16.54
N LEU A 108 2.97 10.37 16.65
CA LEU A 108 3.93 10.06 15.58
C LEU A 108 4.00 8.55 15.30
N SER A 109 4.04 7.72 16.35
CA SER A 109 4.03 6.26 16.23
C SER A 109 2.75 5.77 15.56
N ALA A 110 1.59 6.33 15.92
CA ALA A 110 0.30 6.01 15.30
C ALA A 110 0.27 6.40 13.81
N MET A 111 0.81 7.57 13.45
CA MET A 111 0.95 8.02 12.07
C MET A 111 1.81 7.06 11.24
N VAL A 112 2.98 6.67 11.76
CA VAL A 112 3.88 5.70 11.12
C VAL A 112 3.18 4.35 10.99
N ALA A 113 2.54 3.85 12.05
CA ALA A 113 1.83 2.56 12.01
C ALA A 113 0.71 2.54 10.96
N LYS A 114 -0.04 3.65 10.81
CA LYS A 114 -1.01 3.80 9.73
C LYS A 114 -0.34 3.73 8.36
N GLY A 115 0.70 4.54 8.13
CA GLY A 115 1.45 4.53 6.87
C GLY A 115 1.98 3.12 6.51
N GLN A 116 2.53 2.40 7.48
CA GLN A 116 2.98 1.01 7.33
C GLN A 116 1.84 0.07 6.94
N ASN A 117 0.70 0.13 7.64
CA ASN A 117 -0.43 -0.73 7.35
C ASN A 117 -1.04 -0.44 5.97
N ASP A 118 -1.17 0.83 5.61
CA ASP A 118 -1.68 1.26 4.30
C ASP A 118 -0.76 0.80 3.17
N THR A 119 0.55 0.99 3.34
CA THR A 119 1.56 0.57 2.35
C THR A 119 1.60 -0.95 2.22
N ARG A 120 1.45 -1.71 3.31
CA ARG A 120 1.32 -3.18 3.25
C ARG A 120 0.06 -3.63 2.51
N ARG A 121 -1.08 -2.97 2.74
CA ARG A 121 -2.32 -3.24 2.01
C ARG A 121 -2.16 -2.94 0.52
N ALA A 122 -1.55 -1.81 0.17
CA ALA A 122 -1.24 -1.46 -1.22
C ALA A 122 -0.27 -2.46 -1.87
N ARG A 123 0.78 -2.88 -1.16
CA ARG A 123 1.73 -3.90 -1.64
C ARG A 123 1.07 -5.25 -1.89
N SER A 124 0.14 -5.65 -1.03
CA SER A 124 -0.69 -6.84 -1.23
C SER A 124 -1.60 -6.71 -2.46
N HIS A 125 -2.19 -5.53 -2.67
CA HIS A 125 -2.95 -5.24 -3.89
C HIS A 125 -2.09 -5.36 -5.15
N VAL A 126 -0.87 -4.81 -5.13
CA VAL A 126 0.11 -4.96 -6.23
C VAL A 126 0.39 -6.42 -6.55
N ALA A 127 0.70 -7.23 -5.54
CA ALA A 127 0.94 -8.66 -5.72
C ALA A 127 -0.26 -9.42 -6.30
N ASN A 128 -1.48 -8.99 -6.00
CA ASN A 128 -2.71 -9.66 -6.47
C ASN A 128 -3.15 -9.23 -7.88
N PHE A 129 -2.93 -7.97 -8.27
CA PHE A 129 -3.54 -7.39 -9.47
C PHE A 129 -2.55 -6.90 -10.53
N TYR A 130 -1.36 -6.46 -10.14
CA TYR A 130 -0.33 -6.01 -11.09
C TYR A 130 0.57 -7.17 -11.55
N ALA A 131 0.63 -8.26 -10.79
CA ALA A 131 1.29 -9.48 -11.23
C ALA A 131 0.47 -10.14 -12.36
N ASN A 132 1.13 -10.53 -13.45
CA ASN A 132 0.50 -11.16 -14.62
C ASN A 132 0.10 -12.64 -14.36
N THR A 133 -0.18 -12.99 -13.12
CA THR A 133 -0.56 -14.33 -12.68
C THR A 133 -2.07 -14.46 -12.69
N SER A 134 -2.56 -15.47 -13.41
CA SER A 134 -3.96 -15.77 -13.66
C SER A 134 -4.83 -15.72 -12.39
N SER A 135 -5.74 -14.74 -12.36
CA SER A 135 -6.90 -14.58 -11.46
C SER A 135 -6.62 -14.69 -9.96
N SER A 136 -6.36 -13.54 -9.32
CA SER A 136 -6.73 -13.40 -7.91
C SER A 136 -8.23 -13.67 -7.78
N ALA A 137 -8.64 -14.59 -6.90
CA ALA A 137 -10.05 -14.79 -6.56
C ALA A 137 -10.65 -13.56 -5.86
N ALA A 138 -9.79 -12.64 -5.39
CA ALA A 138 -10.19 -11.39 -4.78
C ALA A 138 -10.66 -10.38 -5.85
N ARG A 139 -11.79 -9.72 -5.57
CA ARG A 139 -12.23 -8.57 -6.37
C ARG A 139 -11.49 -7.32 -5.89
N SER A 140 -11.11 -6.47 -6.83
CA SER A 140 -10.56 -5.16 -6.47
C SER A 140 -11.66 -4.28 -5.86
N ILE A 141 -11.29 -3.51 -4.84
CA ILE A 141 -12.12 -2.46 -4.26
C ILE A 141 -12.06 -1.14 -5.05
N PHE A 142 -11.11 -1.01 -5.99
CA PHE A 142 -10.92 0.17 -6.83
C PHE A 142 -11.71 0.03 -8.13
N ILE A 143 -12.02 1.17 -8.76
CA ILE A 143 -12.70 1.18 -10.07
C ILE A 143 -11.88 0.45 -11.13
N ARG A 144 -10.57 0.69 -11.12
CA ARG A 144 -9.59 0.00 -11.96
C ARG A 144 -8.67 -0.82 -11.05
N PRO A 145 -8.60 -2.16 -11.22
CA PRO A 145 -7.68 -2.97 -10.45
C PRO A 145 -6.21 -2.57 -10.62
N THR A 146 -5.86 -2.07 -11.81
CA THR A 146 -4.54 -1.52 -12.12
C THR A 146 -4.70 -0.20 -12.83
N LEU A 147 -3.75 0.70 -12.60
CA LEU A 147 -3.65 1.97 -13.32
C LEU A 147 -2.60 1.84 -14.43
N PRO A 148 -2.89 2.33 -15.64
CA PRO A 148 -1.98 2.20 -16.77
C PRO A 148 -0.75 3.10 -16.62
N TYR A 149 0.41 2.59 -17.02
CA TYR A 149 1.67 3.30 -17.05
C TYR A 149 2.57 2.76 -18.16
N ASN A 150 3.54 3.56 -18.57
CA ASN A 150 4.58 3.22 -19.53
C ASN A 150 5.95 3.28 -18.86
N ILE A 151 6.89 2.52 -19.41
CA ILE A 151 8.26 2.41 -18.91
C ILE A 151 9.22 2.89 -19.99
N SER A 152 10.28 3.59 -19.59
CA SER A 152 11.41 3.97 -20.43
C SER A 152 12.73 3.67 -19.73
N SER A 153 13.70 3.08 -20.45
CA SER A 153 15.09 2.87 -19.97
C SER A 153 16.08 3.87 -20.58
N SER A 154 15.57 4.97 -21.13
CA SER A 154 16.37 6.01 -21.80
C SER A 154 16.03 7.41 -21.30
N ALA A 155 15.72 7.53 -20.00
CA ALA A 155 15.44 8.80 -19.38
C ALA A 155 16.74 9.52 -18.97
N PRO A 156 16.74 10.87 -18.92
CA PRO A 156 17.81 11.64 -18.31
C PRO A 156 18.03 11.26 -16.84
N CYS A 157 19.26 11.41 -16.36
CA CYS A 157 19.60 11.25 -14.95
C CYS A 157 18.69 12.12 -14.07
N PRO A 158 18.11 11.60 -12.95
CA PRO A 158 17.13 12.34 -12.15
C PRO A 158 17.74 13.46 -11.28
N ILE A 159 19.01 13.79 -11.48
CA ILE A 159 19.77 14.76 -10.67
C ILE A 159 20.62 15.67 -11.57
N PRO A 160 20.93 16.91 -11.14
CA PRO A 160 21.74 17.87 -11.91
C PRO A 160 23.15 17.37 -12.29
N ALA A 161 23.80 16.57 -11.44
CA ALA A 161 25.08 15.95 -11.76
C ALA A 161 24.87 14.67 -12.59
N HIS A 162 24.54 14.82 -13.87
CA HIS A 162 24.14 13.72 -14.75
C HIS A 162 25.19 12.60 -14.86
N ASP A 163 26.48 12.93 -14.79
CA ASP A 163 27.58 11.98 -14.92
C ASP A 163 27.72 11.04 -13.72
N ARG A 164 27.02 11.31 -12.60
CA ARG A 164 26.98 10.41 -11.45
C ARG A 164 26.12 9.17 -11.69
N CYS A 165 25.20 9.19 -12.65
CA CYS A 165 24.39 8.03 -13.00
C CYS A 165 25.26 6.88 -13.54
N ILE A 166 25.26 5.73 -12.87
CA ILE A 166 26.17 4.60 -13.17
C ILE A 166 26.01 4.11 -14.62
N LEU A 167 24.78 4.07 -15.13
CA LEU A 167 24.47 3.59 -16.47
C LEU A 167 24.67 4.66 -17.55
N GLY A 168 25.01 5.89 -17.16
CA GLY A 168 25.18 7.04 -18.03
C GLY A 168 24.05 8.08 -17.94
N PRO A 169 24.27 9.30 -18.48
CA PRO A 169 23.42 10.47 -18.25
C PRO A 169 22.02 10.40 -18.86
N ASN A 170 21.77 9.48 -19.80
CA ASN A 170 20.48 9.29 -20.50
C ASN A 170 20.00 7.83 -20.45
N LYS A 171 20.39 7.12 -19.39
CA LYS A 171 20.10 5.69 -19.19
C LYS A 171 19.39 5.43 -17.86
N ALA A 172 18.81 6.47 -17.25
CA ALA A 172 17.95 6.32 -16.10
C ALA A 172 16.66 5.60 -16.48
N PHE A 173 16.03 5.01 -15.48
CA PHE A 173 14.79 4.28 -15.64
C PHE A 173 13.63 5.14 -15.19
N SER A 174 12.65 5.33 -16.07
CA SER A 174 11.49 6.17 -15.83
C SER A 174 10.21 5.39 -16.03
N ILE A 175 9.26 5.61 -15.12
CA ILE A 175 7.90 5.08 -15.19
C ILE A 175 6.94 6.26 -15.15
N THR A 176 6.07 6.35 -16.15
CA THR A 176 5.10 7.43 -16.28
C THR A 176 3.69 6.85 -16.37
N SER A 177 2.81 7.28 -15.48
CA SER A 177 1.39 6.88 -15.56
C SER A 177 0.74 7.49 -16.80
N ALA A 178 -0.40 6.92 -17.22
CA ALA A 178 -1.32 7.70 -18.04
C ALA A 178 -1.80 8.94 -17.26
N PHE A 179 -2.47 9.86 -17.94
CA PHE A 179 -3.26 10.88 -17.26
C PHE A 179 -4.43 10.19 -16.54
N LEU A 180 -4.34 10.13 -15.22
CA LEU A 180 -5.29 9.46 -14.34
C LEU A 180 -6.49 10.39 -14.12
N ASP A 181 -7.63 10.02 -14.71
CA ASP A 181 -8.88 10.76 -14.54
C ASP A 181 -9.46 10.54 -13.14
N SER A 182 -9.84 11.64 -12.47
CA SER A 182 -10.36 11.61 -11.11
C SER A 182 -11.59 10.72 -10.95
N HIS A 183 -12.40 10.59 -11.98
CA HIS A 183 -13.63 9.78 -11.97
C HIS A 183 -13.39 8.35 -12.45
N GLU A 184 -12.90 8.18 -13.67
CA GLU A 184 -12.82 6.88 -14.37
C GLU A 184 -11.74 5.95 -13.80
N MET A 185 -10.75 6.51 -13.10
CA MET A 185 -9.60 5.77 -12.59
C MET A 185 -9.47 5.83 -11.07
N LEU A 186 -9.79 6.98 -10.46
CA LEU A 186 -9.64 7.18 -9.01
C LEU A 186 -10.97 7.10 -8.23
N GLY A 187 -12.12 7.25 -8.91
CA GLY A 187 -13.45 7.07 -8.30
C GLY A 187 -14.04 8.25 -7.56
N ILE A 188 -13.58 9.46 -7.84
CA ILE A 188 -14.24 10.71 -7.45
C ILE A 188 -15.44 10.93 -8.37
N ASN A 189 -16.65 10.72 -7.85
CA ASN A 189 -17.88 10.90 -8.63
C ASN A 189 -18.08 12.37 -9.08
N ALA A 190 -17.98 12.65 -10.38
CA ALA A 190 -18.10 14.00 -10.94
C ALA A 190 -18.53 13.94 -12.42
N LYS A 191 -19.24 14.99 -12.87
CA LYS A 191 -19.52 15.21 -14.31
C LYS A 191 -18.22 15.54 -15.05
N SER A 192 -18.20 15.36 -16.38
CA SER A 192 -16.98 15.60 -17.19
C SER A 192 -16.35 16.97 -16.96
N GLU A 193 -17.15 18.04 -16.85
CA GLU A 193 -16.66 19.41 -16.60
C GLU A 193 -16.03 19.63 -15.21
N ASP A 194 -16.32 18.75 -14.26
CA ASP A 194 -15.89 18.83 -12.86
C ASP A 194 -14.71 17.90 -12.54
N ARG A 195 -14.18 17.18 -13.53
CA ARG A 195 -13.07 16.23 -13.36
C ARG A 195 -11.73 16.96 -13.38
N ALA A 196 -10.75 16.35 -12.72
CA ALA A 196 -9.34 16.71 -12.80
C ALA A 196 -8.55 15.47 -13.23
N SER A 197 -7.38 15.67 -13.84
CA SER A 197 -6.48 14.56 -14.18
C SER A 197 -5.08 14.82 -13.70
N ILE A 198 -4.39 13.75 -13.26
CA ILE A 198 -3.03 13.80 -12.73
C ILE A 198 -2.16 12.80 -13.46
N GLN A 199 -0.92 13.16 -13.76
CA GLN A 199 0.10 12.22 -14.24
C GLN A 199 1.25 12.19 -13.25
N LEU A 200 1.72 10.98 -12.95
CA LEU A 200 2.85 10.71 -12.07
C LEU A 200 4.01 10.21 -12.94
N THR A 201 5.21 10.72 -12.69
CA THR A 201 6.44 10.21 -13.27
C THR A 201 7.44 9.94 -12.15
N LEU A 202 8.00 8.73 -12.13
CA LEU A 202 9.11 8.34 -11.27
C LEU A 202 10.32 8.05 -12.13
N THR A 203 11.41 8.78 -11.93
CA THR A 203 12.69 8.52 -12.61
C THR A 203 13.75 8.17 -11.59
N CYS A 204 14.38 7.01 -11.74
CA CYS A 204 15.39 6.50 -10.82
C CYS A 204 16.67 6.08 -11.55
N SER A 205 17.81 6.22 -10.88
CA SER A 205 19.07 5.64 -11.31
C SER A 205 19.99 5.33 -10.12
N PRO A 206 20.68 4.19 -10.14
CA PRO A 206 21.88 3.99 -9.31
C PRO A 206 22.93 5.05 -9.64
N VAL A 207 23.64 5.53 -8.62
CA VAL A 207 24.60 6.64 -8.73
C VAL A 207 25.93 6.34 -8.02
N TYR A 208 27.01 6.90 -8.55
CA TYR A 208 28.32 6.92 -7.88
C TYR A 208 28.36 8.02 -6.82
N THR A 209 28.74 7.63 -5.61
CA THR A 209 28.88 8.52 -4.45
C THR A 209 30.18 8.29 -3.68
N ASP A 210 31.12 7.52 -4.23
CA ASP A 210 32.36 7.12 -3.55
C ASP A 210 33.21 8.33 -3.13
N ASP A 211 33.20 9.41 -3.92
CA ASP A 211 33.88 10.68 -3.62
C ASP A 211 33.20 11.49 -2.50
N LEU A 212 31.97 11.12 -2.12
CA LEU A 212 31.15 11.76 -1.10
C LEU A 212 31.05 10.93 0.18
N VAL A 213 31.81 9.85 0.31
CA VAL A 213 31.82 8.98 1.48
C VAL A 213 33.13 9.15 2.23
N GLN A 214 33.05 9.30 3.56
CA GLN A 214 34.22 9.31 4.43
C GLN A 214 34.12 8.21 5.50
N GLU A 215 35.23 7.54 5.77
CA GLU A 215 35.31 6.63 6.90
C GLU A 215 35.65 7.40 8.17
N THR A 216 34.83 7.20 9.21
CA THR A 216 35.06 7.77 10.53
C THR A 216 35.21 6.64 11.55
N ARG A 217 35.97 6.90 12.61
CA ARG A 217 36.12 5.96 13.73
C ARG A 217 35.97 6.71 15.03
N ASN A 218 35.11 6.22 15.90
CA ASN A 218 34.96 6.71 17.27
C ASN A 218 34.99 5.53 18.25
N GLU A 219 34.64 5.77 19.52
CA GLU A 219 34.59 4.74 20.56
C GLU A 219 33.57 3.61 20.25
N ASP A 220 32.52 3.91 19.48
CA ASP A 220 31.45 2.96 19.12
C ASP A 220 31.82 2.05 17.93
N GLY A 221 32.89 2.36 17.20
CA GLY A 221 33.38 1.54 16.08
C GLY A 221 33.75 2.33 14.83
N ALA A 222 33.79 1.62 13.70
CA ALA A 222 34.09 2.18 12.39
C ALA A 222 32.79 2.42 11.61
N PHE A 223 32.66 3.62 11.06
CA PHE A 223 31.49 4.09 10.33
C PHE A 223 31.86 4.56 8.94
N MET A 224 30.88 4.53 8.04
CA MET A 224 30.94 5.20 6.74
C MET A 224 29.86 6.28 6.74
N GLU A 225 30.27 7.53 6.52
CA GLU A 225 29.37 8.68 6.48
C GLU A 225 29.27 9.20 5.05
N SER A 226 28.05 9.34 4.54
CA SER A 226 27.74 9.84 3.20
C SER A 226 27.32 11.30 3.26
N PHE A 227 28.02 12.17 2.52
CA PHE A 227 27.88 13.63 2.54
C PHE A 227 27.16 14.16 1.30
N LEU A 228 25.95 13.67 1.03
CA LEU A 228 25.09 14.19 -0.04
C LEU A 228 24.30 15.43 0.41
N GLY A 229 24.61 15.96 1.60
CA GLY A 229 23.97 17.13 2.21
C GLY A 229 23.46 16.86 3.63
N PRO A 230 23.35 17.89 4.49
CA PRO A 230 23.03 17.71 5.91
C PRO A 230 21.54 17.42 6.16
N ILE A 231 21.26 16.80 7.31
CA ILE A 231 19.92 16.74 7.93
C ILE A 231 19.91 17.78 9.05
N HIS A 232 19.53 19.03 8.74
CA HIS A 232 19.74 20.16 9.65
C HIS A 232 18.57 20.35 10.63
N PRO A 233 18.77 20.32 11.97
CA PRO A 233 20.05 20.55 12.67
C PRO A 233 20.73 19.30 13.24
N MET A 234 20.32 18.09 12.86
CA MET A 234 20.78 16.84 13.47
C MET A 234 22.22 16.47 13.10
N THR A 235 22.55 16.42 11.81
CA THR A 235 23.82 15.89 11.31
C THR A 235 24.34 16.69 10.11
N ASN A 236 25.67 16.73 9.95
CA ASN A 236 26.33 17.30 8.78
C ASN A 236 26.43 16.31 7.61
N TYR A 237 26.30 15.00 7.86
CA TYR A 237 26.17 13.94 6.86
C TYR A 237 24.70 13.59 6.60
N THR A 238 24.43 12.97 5.45
CA THR A 238 23.11 12.47 5.04
C THR A 238 22.81 11.11 5.67
N TYR A 239 23.76 10.19 5.61
CA TYR A 239 23.59 8.81 6.07
C TYR A 239 24.88 8.32 6.75
N ARG A 240 24.73 7.46 7.76
CA ARG A 240 25.84 6.82 8.46
C ARG A 240 25.59 5.33 8.58
N TYR A 241 26.52 4.54 8.04
CA TYR A 241 26.52 3.09 8.12
C TYR A 241 27.55 2.60 9.15
N ASN A 242 27.16 1.69 10.04
CA ASN A 242 28.07 1.05 10.99
C ASN A 242 28.70 -0.19 10.34
N LYS A 243 30.02 -0.20 10.11
CA LYS A 243 30.74 -1.30 9.46
C LYS A 243 30.71 -2.59 10.28
N ALA A 244 30.42 -2.52 11.58
CA ALA A 244 30.20 -3.72 12.40
C ALA A 244 28.99 -4.55 11.93
N ILE A 245 27.97 -3.92 11.35
CA ILE A 245 26.76 -4.60 10.84
C ILE A 245 27.12 -5.62 9.75
N GLY A 246 28.03 -5.26 8.84
CA GLY A 246 28.49 -6.17 7.79
C GLY A 246 29.30 -7.37 8.30
N ASN A 247 29.73 -7.39 9.57
CA ASN A 247 30.61 -8.43 10.10
C ASN A 247 29.85 -9.50 10.89
N LYS A 248 29.25 -10.46 10.17
CA LYS A 248 28.63 -11.68 10.72
C LYS A 248 27.55 -11.43 11.79
N THR A 249 26.81 -10.33 11.68
CA THR A 249 25.71 -10.02 12.61
C THR A 249 24.44 -10.83 12.30
N GLY A 250 24.36 -11.44 11.12
CA GLY A 250 23.14 -12.09 10.64
C GLY A 250 22.09 -11.08 10.16
N ILE A 251 22.47 -9.83 9.89
CA ILE A 251 21.57 -8.82 9.34
C ILE A 251 21.66 -8.91 7.81
N GLY A 252 20.52 -9.15 7.15
CA GLY A 252 20.40 -9.17 5.68
C GLY A 252 20.32 -7.77 5.09
N TYR A 253 19.55 -7.60 4.01
CA TYR A 253 19.33 -6.28 3.41
C TYR A 253 18.87 -5.26 4.44
N LEU A 254 19.40 -4.04 4.34
CA LEU A 254 18.88 -2.83 4.94
C LEU A 254 18.72 -1.78 3.85
N ILE A 255 17.62 -1.04 3.90
CA ILE A 255 17.40 0.11 3.03
C ILE A 255 16.95 1.29 3.88
N GLN A 256 17.57 2.44 3.66
CA GLN A 256 17.20 3.69 4.31
C GLN A 256 17.09 4.80 3.28
N SER A 257 16.06 5.64 3.44
CA SER A 257 15.71 6.64 2.43
C SER A 257 15.62 8.02 3.07
N TYR A 258 16.02 9.04 2.32
CA TYR A 258 15.94 10.44 2.76
C TYR A 258 15.35 11.29 1.63
N PRO A 259 14.23 11.98 1.87
CA PRO A 259 13.58 12.80 0.87
C PRO A 259 13.97 14.27 1.02
N THR A 260 13.81 15.00 -0.07
CA THR A 260 13.80 16.45 -0.11
C THR A 260 12.74 16.88 -1.12
N PHE A 261 12.09 18.02 -0.86
CA PHE A 261 10.99 18.49 -1.70
C PHE A 261 11.48 19.62 -2.60
N ALA A 262 10.99 19.65 -3.84
CA ALA A 262 11.32 20.73 -4.76
C ALA A 262 11.01 22.09 -4.14
N ASN A 263 11.95 23.04 -4.25
CA ASN A 263 11.79 24.43 -3.79
C ASN A 263 11.54 24.57 -2.27
N SER A 264 11.94 23.58 -1.46
CA SER A 264 11.73 23.56 0.00
C SER A 264 12.69 24.48 0.79
N SER A 265 13.36 25.44 0.14
CA SER A 265 14.10 26.51 0.84
C SER A 265 13.21 27.30 1.83
N SER A 266 11.89 27.14 1.73
CA SER A 266 10.86 27.68 2.63
C SER A 266 10.26 26.67 3.62
N SER A 267 10.63 25.38 3.59
CA SER A 267 10.06 24.39 4.51
C SER A 267 10.66 24.57 5.91
N SER A 268 9.82 24.91 6.87
CA SER A 268 10.14 25.02 8.30
C SER A 268 10.40 23.67 8.99
N ASN A 269 10.44 22.55 8.26
CA ASN A 269 10.66 21.23 8.84
C ASN A 269 12.17 20.99 9.05
N PRO A 270 12.65 20.99 10.31
CA PRO A 270 14.06 20.86 10.66
C PRO A 270 14.59 19.41 10.54
N LEU A 271 13.85 18.51 9.89
CA LEU A 271 14.25 17.10 9.71
C LEU A 271 14.44 16.72 8.24
N LEU A 272 14.30 17.66 7.31
CA LEU A 272 14.48 17.41 5.89
C LEU A 272 15.96 17.41 5.50
N TRP A 273 16.32 16.45 4.63
CA TRP A 273 17.62 16.41 4.00
C TRP A 273 17.76 17.60 3.04
N LYS A 274 18.87 18.35 3.19
CA LYS A 274 19.22 19.47 2.33
C LYS A 274 20.31 19.01 1.35
N PRO A 275 19.97 18.62 0.12
CA PRO A 275 20.94 18.08 -0.82
C PRO A 275 22.02 19.10 -1.19
N ILE A 276 23.22 18.62 -1.48
CA ILE A 276 24.23 19.42 -2.22
C ILE A 276 23.74 19.69 -3.66
N PRO A 277 24.28 20.69 -4.37
CA PRO A 277 23.81 21.07 -5.72
C PRO A 277 23.72 19.90 -6.72
N ASP A 278 24.63 18.93 -6.62
CA ASP A 278 24.64 17.71 -7.45
C ASP A 278 23.33 16.91 -7.41
N PHE A 279 22.57 16.99 -6.31
CA PHE A 279 21.36 16.21 -6.04
C PHE A 279 20.08 17.06 -5.88
N SER A 280 20.14 18.35 -6.22
CA SER A 280 19.05 19.30 -5.94
C SER A 280 18.38 19.81 -7.22
N PRO A 281 17.46 19.03 -7.85
CA PRO A 281 16.67 19.52 -8.98
C PRO A 281 15.59 20.50 -8.53
N ILE A 282 15.10 21.31 -9.47
CA ILE A 282 14.14 22.39 -9.20
C ILE A 282 12.68 21.96 -9.35
N ASP A 283 12.43 20.86 -10.05
CA ASP A 283 11.13 20.46 -10.59
C ASP A 283 10.72 19.03 -10.19
N ALA A 284 11.36 18.45 -9.18
CA ALA A 284 11.02 17.11 -8.69
C ALA A 284 11.28 16.97 -7.19
N ASP A 285 10.48 16.14 -6.52
CA ASP A 285 10.80 15.69 -5.16
C ASP A 285 11.81 14.57 -5.26
N VAL A 286 12.95 14.71 -4.59
CA VAL A 286 14.07 13.77 -4.70
C VAL A 286 14.18 12.92 -3.46
N THR A 287 14.38 11.63 -3.67
CA THR A 287 14.68 10.68 -2.61
C THR A 287 15.98 9.98 -2.92
N VAL A 288 16.90 9.97 -1.96
CA VAL A 288 18.06 9.09 -1.99
C VAL A 288 17.79 7.83 -1.17
N HIS A 289 18.13 6.67 -1.74
CA HIS A 289 18.01 5.35 -1.15
C HIS A 289 19.40 4.75 -0.96
N PHE A 290 19.75 4.44 0.29
CA PHE A 290 20.96 3.74 0.66
C PHE A 290 20.63 2.27 0.92
N LEU A 291 21.22 1.38 0.14
CA LEU A 291 21.08 -0.06 0.26
C LEU A 291 22.35 -0.65 0.88
N SER A 292 22.20 -1.45 1.93
CA SER A 292 23.28 -2.26 2.48
C SER A 292 22.88 -3.72 2.42
N GLN A 293 23.61 -4.51 1.64
CA GLN A 293 23.34 -5.94 1.48
C GLN A 293 23.85 -6.77 2.67
N ASN A 294 24.77 -6.22 3.48
CA ASN A 294 25.28 -6.80 4.73
C ASN A 294 25.69 -8.27 4.59
N ASN A 295 25.03 -9.19 5.30
CA ASN A 295 25.34 -10.62 5.32
C ASN A 295 24.64 -11.42 4.21
N ILE A 296 23.98 -10.80 3.24
CA ILE A 296 23.40 -11.52 2.11
C ILE A 296 24.52 -12.15 1.26
N ALA A 297 24.37 -13.46 1.05
CA ALA A 297 25.24 -14.27 0.23
C ALA A 297 24.46 -14.81 -0.97
N TYR A 298 24.92 -14.53 -2.17
CA TYR A 298 24.28 -15.00 -3.40
C TYR A 298 24.88 -16.34 -3.86
N LEU A 299 24.03 -17.22 -4.39
CA LEU A 299 24.46 -18.51 -4.97
C LEU A 299 25.01 -18.37 -6.40
N ALA A 300 24.88 -17.19 -7.02
CA ALA A 300 25.42 -16.84 -8.32
C ALA A 300 25.84 -15.36 -8.30
N PRO A 301 26.80 -14.94 -9.14
CA PRO A 301 27.21 -13.54 -9.21
C PRO A 301 26.02 -12.65 -9.61
N VAL A 302 26.02 -11.42 -9.10
CA VAL A 302 24.99 -10.40 -9.39
C VAL A 302 25.64 -9.23 -10.10
N TYR A 303 25.17 -8.92 -11.31
CA TYR A 303 25.67 -7.82 -12.14
C TYR A 303 24.74 -6.60 -12.16
N ASP A 304 23.69 -6.63 -11.35
CA ASP A 304 22.83 -5.47 -11.12
C ASP A 304 23.65 -4.30 -10.56
N PRO A 305 23.56 -3.09 -11.12
CA PRO A 305 24.39 -1.95 -10.73
C PRO A 305 24.14 -1.43 -9.30
N TRP A 306 23.01 -1.79 -8.68
CA TRP A 306 22.65 -1.39 -7.32
C TRP A 306 22.81 -2.53 -6.30
N PHE A 307 22.59 -3.79 -6.71
CA PHE A 307 22.79 -4.99 -5.89
C PHE A 307 24.14 -5.69 -6.14
N SER A 308 25.11 -5.01 -6.74
CA SER A 308 26.34 -5.61 -7.28
C SER A 308 27.04 -6.57 -6.30
N ALA A 309 27.24 -7.80 -6.77
CA ALA A 309 28.00 -8.86 -6.10
C ALA A 309 28.67 -9.71 -7.19
N ASN A 310 29.55 -9.09 -7.95
CA ASN A 310 30.08 -9.62 -9.22
C ASN A 310 31.16 -10.71 -9.03
N GLY A 311 31.55 -10.98 -7.78
CA GLY A 311 32.58 -11.96 -7.42
C GLY A 311 33.90 -11.37 -6.96
N THR A 312 33.98 -10.05 -6.76
CA THR A 312 35.09 -9.41 -6.05
C THR A 312 35.28 -10.00 -4.65
N TYR A 313 34.17 -10.27 -3.95
CA TYR A 313 34.16 -10.99 -2.68
C TYR A 313 33.39 -12.30 -2.84
N ASN A 314 34.13 -13.41 -2.83
CA ASN A 314 33.53 -14.74 -2.84
C ASN A 314 34.17 -15.65 -1.79
N ILE A 315 33.39 -16.60 -1.28
CA ILE A 315 33.85 -17.62 -0.34
C ILE A 315 33.40 -18.96 -0.89
N THR A 316 34.34 -19.91 -1.00
CA THR A 316 34.03 -21.29 -1.35
C THR A 316 34.17 -22.17 -0.12
N SER A 317 33.10 -22.86 0.26
CA SER A 317 33.10 -23.80 1.38
C SER A 317 32.34 -25.06 0.99
N GLN A 318 32.94 -26.23 1.24
CA GLN A 318 32.35 -27.54 0.92
C GLN A 318 31.86 -27.67 -0.55
N GLY A 319 32.57 -27.05 -1.48
CA GLY A 319 32.23 -27.09 -2.92
C GLY A 319 31.13 -26.11 -3.35
N ILE A 320 30.63 -25.27 -2.44
CA ILE A 320 29.64 -24.22 -2.74
C ILE A 320 30.35 -22.87 -2.68
N THR A 321 30.32 -22.13 -3.78
CA THR A 321 30.80 -20.74 -3.85
C THR A 321 29.63 -19.79 -3.63
N VAL A 322 29.80 -18.84 -2.73
CA VAL A 322 28.86 -17.75 -2.50
C VAL A 322 29.51 -16.40 -2.78
N TYR A 323 28.70 -15.45 -3.24
CA TYR A 323 29.11 -14.12 -3.67
C TYR A 323 28.57 -13.09 -2.69
N GLY A 324 29.43 -12.23 -2.16
CA GLY A 324 29.06 -11.12 -1.29
C GLY A 324 29.04 -9.79 -2.04
N SER A 325 28.39 -8.79 -1.44
CA SER A 325 28.31 -7.43 -1.97
C SER A 325 29.68 -6.83 -2.28
N ASP A 326 29.79 -6.12 -3.39
CA ASP A 326 31.02 -5.43 -3.79
C ASP A 326 31.29 -4.15 -2.97
N ARG A 327 30.23 -3.57 -2.38
CA ARG A 327 30.28 -2.36 -1.55
C ARG A 327 29.50 -2.54 -0.25
N ASN A 328 29.84 -1.75 0.78
CA ASN A 328 29.09 -1.74 2.04
C ASN A 328 27.72 -1.07 1.89
N VAL A 329 27.67 -0.02 1.09
CA VAL A 329 26.46 0.78 0.83
C VAL A 329 26.43 1.16 -0.65
N ASP A 330 25.31 0.88 -1.30
CA ASP A 330 25.01 1.26 -2.67
C ASP A 330 23.93 2.36 -2.68
N THR A 331 24.07 3.36 -3.54
CA THR A 331 23.19 4.53 -3.57
C THR A 331 22.35 4.57 -4.85
N MET A 332 21.05 4.77 -4.71
CA MET A 332 20.14 5.08 -5.81
C MET A 332 19.39 6.36 -5.52
N VAL A 333 19.17 7.17 -6.56
CA VAL A 333 18.37 8.40 -6.45
C VAL A 333 17.14 8.27 -7.33
N CYS A 334 16.01 8.73 -6.81
CA CYS A 334 14.72 8.77 -7.47
C CYS A 334 14.14 10.18 -7.41
N ALA A 335 13.48 10.60 -8.50
CA ALA A 335 12.77 11.86 -8.63
C ALA A 335 11.29 11.59 -8.93
N ASP A 336 10.42 12.00 -8.01
CA ASP A 336 8.96 11.99 -8.18
C ASP A 336 8.51 13.34 -8.79
N GLN A 337 7.80 13.28 -9.92
CA GLN A 337 7.26 14.44 -10.63
C GLN A 337 5.78 14.26 -10.94
N TYR A 338 5.04 15.37 -10.92
CA TYR A 338 3.60 15.37 -11.09
C TYR A 338 3.16 16.44 -12.10
N VAL A 339 2.11 16.14 -12.87
CA VAL A 339 1.46 17.08 -13.79
C VAL A 339 -0.04 17.07 -13.54
N LEU A 340 -0.58 18.18 -13.05
CA LEU A 340 -2.02 18.37 -12.82
C LEU A 340 -2.64 19.07 -14.03
N CYS A 341 -3.79 18.58 -14.49
CA CYS A 341 -4.50 19.16 -15.63
C CYS A 341 -5.97 19.44 -15.33
N ASN A 342 -6.46 20.51 -15.96
CA ASN A 342 -7.86 20.79 -16.19
C ASN A 342 -8.27 20.23 -17.56
N PRO A 343 -8.96 19.07 -17.63
CA PRO A 343 -9.34 18.45 -18.90
C PRO A 343 -10.36 19.29 -19.68
N SER A 344 -11.16 20.12 -19.00
CA SER A 344 -12.23 20.93 -19.62
C SER A 344 -11.69 22.03 -20.54
N ILE A 345 -10.46 22.50 -20.30
CA ILE A 345 -9.80 23.53 -21.11
C ILE A 345 -8.45 23.06 -21.70
N ALA A 346 -8.12 21.77 -21.55
CA ALA A 346 -6.85 21.18 -21.97
C ALA A 346 -5.59 21.94 -21.47
N SER A 347 -5.64 22.44 -20.23
CA SER A 347 -4.52 23.14 -19.59
C SER A 347 -3.89 22.25 -18.52
N CYS A 348 -2.56 22.26 -18.43
CA CYS A 348 -1.78 21.47 -17.48
C CYS A 348 -0.69 22.33 -16.83
N THR A 349 -0.24 21.95 -15.64
CA THR A 349 0.98 22.49 -15.04
C THR A 349 2.21 21.99 -15.78
N SER A 350 3.33 22.68 -15.65
CA SER A 350 4.63 22.05 -15.88
C SER A 350 4.86 20.92 -14.87
N PRO A 351 5.70 19.90 -15.20
CA PRO A 351 6.15 18.92 -14.23
C PRO A 351 6.76 19.59 -13.00
N ALA A 352 6.37 19.15 -11.81
CA ALA A 352 6.88 19.67 -10.56
C ALA A 352 6.73 18.67 -9.40
N GLY A 353 7.42 18.92 -8.29
CA GLY A 353 7.20 18.23 -7.01
C GLY A 353 5.87 18.60 -6.35
N VAL A 354 5.44 17.82 -5.35
CA VAL A 354 4.09 17.88 -4.76
C VAL A 354 3.75 19.24 -4.15
N LEU A 355 4.70 19.88 -3.46
CA LEU A 355 4.47 21.19 -2.83
C LEU A 355 4.22 22.30 -3.86
N ASN A 356 4.94 22.26 -4.99
CA ASN A 356 4.73 23.19 -6.08
C ASN A 356 3.35 22.99 -6.73
N LEU A 357 2.84 21.75 -6.81
CA LEU A 357 1.49 21.50 -7.29
C LEU A 357 0.43 22.08 -6.35
N VAL A 358 0.60 21.93 -5.03
CA VAL A 358 -0.29 22.53 -4.03
C VAL A 358 -0.34 24.05 -4.20
N ASN A 359 0.82 24.70 -4.39
CA ASN A 359 0.88 26.14 -4.66
C ASN A 359 0.22 26.53 -6.00
N ASN A 360 0.24 25.63 -6.99
CA ASN A 360 -0.38 25.85 -8.30
C ASN A 360 -1.90 25.59 -8.31
N LEU A 361 -2.50 25.07 -7.24
CA LEU A 361 -3.96 24.89 -7.17
C LEU A 361 -4.73 26.21 -7.31
N THR A 362 -4.17 27.30 -6.80
CA THR A 362 -4.74 28.65 -6.88
C THR A 362 -4.27 29.41 -8.12
N SER A 363 -3.49 28.75 -9.00
CA SER A 363 -2.98 29.36 -10.22
C SER A 363 -4.10 29.65 -11.21
N THR A 364 -4.07 30.85 -11.79
CA THR A 364 -4.99 31.25 -12.87
C THR A 364 -4.77 30.44 -14.15
N THR A 365 -3.61 29.78 -14.31
CA THR A 365 -3.25 28.99 -15.49
C THR A 365 -4.14 27.75 -15.67
N LEU A 366 -4.52 27.09 -14.57
CA LEU A 366 -5.41 25.91 -14.64
C LEU A 366 -6.90 26.29 -14.66
N ASN A 367 -7.25 27.48 -14.15
CA ASN A 367 -8.62 27.99 -14.06
C ASN A 367 -9.61 26.91 -13.59
N LEU A 368 -9.27 26.21 -12.50
CA LEU A 368 -10.09 25.11 -11.97
C LEU A 368 -11.41 25.65 -11.41
N SER A 369 -12.52 24.98 -11.71
CA SER A 369 -13.78 25.23 -11.02
C SER A 369 -13.68 24.86 -9.53
N THR A 370 -14.64 25.32 -8.73
CA THR A 370 -14.68 24.97 -7.30
C THR A 370 -14.75 23.45 -7.06
N THR A 371 -15.47 22.73 -7.93
CA THR A 371 -15.56 21.26 -7.90
C THR A 371 -14.25 20.61 -8.31
N GLN A 372 -13.63 21.09 -9.40
CA GLN A 372 -12.34 20.59 -9.87
C GLN A 372 -11.24 20.80 -8.83
N LEU A 373 -11.26 21.94 -8.14
CA LEU A 373 -10.35 22.22 -7.03
C LEU A 373 -10.51 21.17 -5.92
N SER A 374 -11.75 20.83 -5.53
CA SER A 374 -11.98 19.79 -4.51
C SER A 374 -11.51 18.42 -4.95
N ALA A 375 -11.65 18.07 -6.23
CA ALA A 375 -11.12 16.82 -6.77
C ALA A 375 -9.58 16.80 -6.77
N ALA A 376 -8.96 17.89 -7.22
CA ALA A 376 -7.51 18.05 -7.25
C ALA A 376 -6.89 18.02 -5.84
N ASP A 377 -7.51 18.72 -4.88
CA ASP A 377 -7.07 18.76 -3.49
C ASP A 377 -7.04 17.35 -2.85
N ARG A 378 -8.07 16.52 -3.11
CA ARG A 378 -8.10 15.11 -2.68
C ARG A 378 -6.96 14.28 -3.25
N ILE A 379 -6.66 14.48 -4.53
CA ILE A 379 -5.57 13.79 -5.22
C ILE A 379 -4.23 14.22 -4.62
N LEU A 380 -4.00 15.53 -4.47
CA LEU A 380 -2.72 16.07 -3.98
C LEU A 380 -2.44 15.70 -2.53
N TYR A 381 -3.45 15.74 -1.66
CA TYR A 381 -3.33 15.22 -0.31
C TYR A 381 -2.90 13.75 -0.32
N SER A 382 -3.49 12.93 -1.20
CA SER A 382 -3.13 11.52 -1.34
C SER A 382 -1.69 11.35 -1.81
N LEU A 383 -1.23 12.16 -2.78
CA LEU A 383 0.15 12.13 -3.30
C LEU A 383 1.21 12.53 -2.27
N ALA A 384 0.89 13.48 -1.38
CA ALA A 384 1.78 13.84 -0.28
C ALA A 384 2.09 12.63 0.64
N GLN A 385 1.21 11.64 0.68
CA GLN A 385 1.34 10.41 1.46
C GLN A 385 1.75 9.19 0.61
N SER A 386 1.68 9.27 -0.72
CA SER A 386 1.92 8.15 -1.66
C SER A 386 2.98 8.51 -2.69
N ASN A 387 4.23 8.49 -2.26
CA ASN A 387 5.40 8.73 -3.10
C ASN A 387 6.48 7.68 -2.84
N THR A 388 7.56 7.72 -3.61
CA THR A 388 8.59 6.70 -3.56
C THR A 388 9.27 6.64 -2.20
N TYR A 389 9.50 7.79 -1.55
CA TYR A 389 10.00 7.85 -0.19
C TYR A 389 9.06 7.16 0.81
N THR A 390 7.78 7.52 0.85
CA THR A 390 6.85 6.96 1.85
C THR A 390 6.70 5.46 1.68
N THR A 391 6.64 4.95 0.44
CA THR A 391 6.59 3.51 0.17
C THR A 391 7.80 2.77 0.72
N VAL A 392 9.01 3.25 0.42
CA VAL A 392 10.24 2.58 0.89
C VAL A 392 10.42 2.72 2.40
N ALA A 393 10.18 3.91 2.96
CA ALA A 393 10.33 4.16 4.39
C ALA A 393 9.32 3.34 5.24
N ASN A 394 8.07 3.21 4.77
CA ASN A 394 7.04 2.46 5.49
C ASN A 394 7.28 0.94 5.47
N LEU A 395 7.82 0.39 4.38
CA LEU A 395 8.08 -1.05 4.30
C LEU A 395 9.48 -1.43 4.80
N GLY A 396 10.43 -0.49 4.83
CA GLY A 396 11.83 -0.77 5.11
C GLY A 396 12.36 -1.85 4.17
N THR A 397 12.98 -2.89 4.72
CA THR A 397 13.54 -4.02 3.96
C THR A 397 12.49 -4.78 3.14
N ALA A 398 11.25 -4.81 3.60
CA ALA A 398 10.14 -5.43 2.88
C ALA A 398 9.71 -4.64 1.62
N ALA A 399 10.27 -3.44 1.40
CA ALA A 399 10.10 -2.70 0.15
C ALA A 399 10.80 -3.41 -1.02
N LEU A 400 11.82 -4.23 -0.74
CA LEU A 400 12.63 -4.91 -1.74
C LEU A 400 11.98 -6.26 -2.12
N TRP A 401 11.67 -6.46 -3.39
CA TRP A 401 11.34 -7.75 -3.96
C TRP A 401 12.50 -8.73 -3.84
N ALA A 402 13.74 -8.27 -3.94
CA ALA A 402 14.93 -9.07 -3.69
C ALA A 402 14.90 -9.73 -2.30
N ASN A 403 14.32 -9.06 -1.29
CA ASN A 403 14.19 -9.61 0.05
C ASN A 403 13.24 -10.82 0.11
N ASN A 404 12.28 -10.94 -0.82
CA ASN A 404 11.38 -12.11 -0.88
C ASN A 404 12.08 -13.37 -1.40
N MET A 405 13.27 -13.25 -1.99
CA MET A 405 14.06 -14.38 -2.48
C MET A 405 15.07 -14.89 -1.43
N VAL A 406 15.18 -14.21 -0.28
CA VAL A 406 16.13 -14.55 0.77
C VAL A 406 15.57 -15.66 1.66
N THR A 407 16.37 -16.70 1.89
CA THR A 407 16.14 -17.72 2.92
C THR A 407 17.30 -17.71 3.90
N GLY A 408 17.03 -17.35 5.15
CA GLY A 408 18.09 -17.08 6.14
C GLY A 408 18.90 -15.84 5.73
N HIS A 409 20.12 -16.04 5.24
CA HIS A 409 20.99 -14.99 4.68
C HIS A 409 21.47 -15.32 3.27
N VAL A 410 20.84 -16.31 2.63
CA VAL A 410 21.22 -16.77 1.29
C VAL A 410 20.13 -16.37 0.31
N SER A 411 20.53 -15.79 -0.81
CA SER A 411 19.68 -15.54 -1.97
C SER A 411 20.20 -16.31 -3.17
N TYR A 412 19.33 -16.62 -4.11
CA TYR A 412 19.78 -16.94 -5.46
C TYR A 412 20.40 -15.69 -6.11
N GLY A 413 21.08 -15.84 -7.25
CA GLY A 413 21.48 -14.68 -8.05
C GLY A 413 20.27 -13.82 -8.42
N LEU A 414 20.49 -12.51 -8.49
CA LEU A 414 19.50 -11.54 -8.92
C LEU A 414 19.66 -11.27 -10.43
N PRO A 415 18.58 -10.96 -11.16
CA PRO A 415 18.68 -10.46 -12.53
C PRO A 415 19.50 -9.16 -12.62
N ASP A 416 20.11 -8.91 -13.77
CA ASP A 416 20.91 -7.70 -14.05
C ASP A 416 20.11 -6.38 -13.95
N ASP A 417 18.78 -6.48 -13.94
CA ASP A 417 17.85 -5.36 -13.85
C ASP A 417 16.90 -5.45 -12.64
N GLN A 418 17.32 -6.17 -11.58
CA GLN A 418 16.58 -6.27 -10.32
C GLN A 418 16.20 -4.89 -9.77
N TRP A 419 17.09 -3.90 -9.81
CA TRP A 419 16.80 -2.53 -9.34
C TRP A 419 15.60 -1.90 -10.07
N LYS A 420 15.38 -2.21 -11.35
CA LYS A 420 14.20 -1.74 -12.09
C LYS A 420 12.93 -2.42 -11.60
N THR A 421 13.02 -3.71 -11.27
CA THR A 421 11.93 -4.47 -10.65
C THR A 421 11.52 -3.86 -9.31
N GLU A 422 12.50 -3.39 -8.52
CA GLU A 422 12.23 -2.65 -7.28
C GLU A 422 11.46 -1.36 -7.54
N VAL A 423 11.96 -0.53 -8.46
CA VAL A 423 11.33 0.75 -8.82
C VAL A 423 9.91 0.56 -9.36
N ILE A 424 9.68 -0.45 -10.22
CA ILE A 424 8.33 -0.81 -10.69
C ILE A 424 7.43 -1.15 -9.51
N GLY A 425 7.91 -1.98 -8.59
CA GLY A 425 7.17 -2.35 -7.40
C GLY A 425 6.78 -1.16 -6.53
N TRP A 426 7.69 -0.21 -6.33
CA TRP A 426 7.42 0.99 -5.55
C TRP A 426 6.40 1.88 -6.25
N PHE A 427 6.56 2.11 -7.56
CA PHE A 427 5.62 2.90 -8.35
C PHE A 427 4.21 2.31 -8.35
N GLN A 428 4.07 1.00 -8.55
CA GLN A 428 2.78 0.31 -8.47
C GLN A 428 2.16 0.42 -7.07
N THR A 429 2.99 0.38 -6.03
CA THR A 429 2.53 0.56 -4.64
C THR A 429 2.03 1.99 -4.42
N ASN A 430 2.73 3.01 -4.94
CA ASN A 430 2.29 4.41 -4.92
C ASN A 430 0.91 4.57 -5.61
N LEU A 431 0.74 3.98 -6.80
CA LEU A 431 -0.53 4.01 -7.53
C LEU A 431 -1.68 3.37 -6.75
N ALA A 432 -1.43 2.21 -6.11
CA ALA A 432 -2.43 1.55 -5.28
C ALA A 432 -2.76 2.35 -4.00
N MET A 433 -1.77 3.00 -3.39
CA MET A 433 -1.99 3.91 -2.26
C MET A 433 -2.81 5.13 -2.66
N LEU A 434 -2.53 5.74 -3.83
CA LEU A 434 -3.31 6.85 -4.36
C LEU A 434 -4.80 6.47 -4.50
N GLN A 435 -5.09 5.30 -5.08
CA GLN A 435 -6.48 4.82 -5.17
C GLN A 435 -7.09 4.57 -3.78
N ALA A 436 -6.33 3.99 -2.85
CA ALA A 436 -6.79 3.73 -1.49
C ALA A 436 -7.13 5.02 -0.73
N TYR A 437 -6.30 6.04 -0.82
CA TYR A 437 -6.51 7.30 -0.10
C TYR A 437 -7.66 8.14 -0.66
N VAL A 438 -7.89 8.09 -1.97
CA VAL A 438 -9.08 8.69 -2.57
C VAL A 438 -10.36 8.00 -2.07
N VAL A 439 -10.34 6.67 -1.88
CA VAL A 439 -11.47 5.93 -1.30
C VAL A 439 -11.64 6.22 0.19
N ASP A 440 -10.55 6.18 0.97
CA ASP A 440 -10.55 6.42 2.42
C ASP A 440 -11.16 7.78 2.78
N PHE A 441 -10.95 8.81 1.93
CA PHE A 441 -11.57 10.13 2.08
C PHE A 441 -13.10 10.04 2.25
N ALA A 442 -13.78 9.21 1.45
CA ALA A 442 -15.23 9.11 1.45
C ALA A 442 -15.77 8.14 2.50
N SER A 443 -15.00 7.11 2.86
CA SER A 443 -15.45 6.02 3.72
C SER A 443 -15.07 6.17 5.19
N ASN A 444 -14.20 7.13 5.54
CA ASN A 444 -13.66 7.31 6.89
C ASN A 444 -13.26 5.96 7.53
N THR A 445 -12.59 5.13 6.73
CA THR A 445 -12.35 3.71 7.01
C THR A 445 -11.18 3.48 7.95
N ALA A 446 -10.42 4.53 8.25
CA ALA A 446 -9.29 4.43 9.14
C ALA A 446 -9.79 4.53 10.59
N ASP A 447 -9.69 3.42 11.34
CA ASP A 447 -9.57 3.53 12.79
C ASP A 447 -8.23 4.21 13.07
N LEU A 448 -8.27 5.53 13.24
CA LEU A 448 -7.10 6.36 13.48
C LEU A 448 -6.62 6.27 14.94
N GLY A 449 -7.33 5.50 15.78
CA GLY A 449 -7.09 5.43 17.20
C GLY A 449 -7.32 6.78 17.90
N PRO A 450 -6.82 6.95 19.13
CA PRO A 450 -7.05 8.16 19.92
C PRO A 450 -6.20 9.36 19.48
N PHE A 451 -5.23 9.17 18.59
CA PHE A 451 -4.24 10.19 18.21
C PHE A 451 -4.49 10.81 16.83
N GLY A 452 -5.32 10.18 16.01
CA GLY A 452 -5.68 10.72 14.72
C GLY A 452 -7.13 11.17 14.66
N TYR A 453 -7.37 12.14 13.79
CA TYR A 453 -8.68 12.73 13.57
C TYR A 453 -8.92 12.93 12.09
N VAL A 454 -10.19 13.09 11.72
CA VAL A 454 -10.58 13.46 10.35
C VAL A 454 -11.00 14.91 10.34
N GLU A 455 -10.35 15.70 9.52
CA GLU A 455 -10.78 17.05 9.20
C GLU A 455 -11.68 17.00 7.96
N PRO A 456 -12.96 17.38 8.08
CA PRO A 456 -13.82 17.49 6.91
C PRO A 456 -13.27 18.55 5.97
N PRO A 457 -13.52 18.43 4.65
CA PRO A 457 -13.14 19.50 3.72
C PRO A 457 -13.77 20.80 4.21
N ARG A 458 -12.94 21.81 4.51
CA ARG A 458 -13.44 23.12 4.94
C ARG A 458 -14.27 23.68 3.79
N SER A 459 -15.59 23.68 3.94
CA SER A 459 -16.45 24.41 3.02
C SER A 459 -16.22 25.89 3.28
N THR A 460 -15.36 26.54 2.49
CA THR A 460 -15.33 28.00 2.24
C THR A 460 -14.10 28.28 1.38
N TYR A 461 -14.24 28.39 0.06
CA TYR A 461 -14.25 29.74 -0.52
C TYR A 461 -14.92 30.76 0.41
N GLN A 462 -14.11 31.28 1.34
CA GLN A 462 -14.25 32.61 1.91
C GLN A 462 -13.09 33.43 1.38
#